data_AF-A0A963MXK6-F1
#
_entry.id   AF-A0A963MXK6-F1
#
_cell.length_a   1.000
_cell.length_b   1.000
_cell.length_c   1.000
_cell.angle_alpha   90.00
_cell.angle_beta   90.00
_cell.angle_gamma   90.00
#
_symmetry.space_group_name_H-M   'P 1'
#
loop_
_entity.id
_entity.type
_entity.pdbx_description
1 polymer ?
#
loop_
_entity_poly.entity_id
_entity_poly.type
_entity_poly.pdbx_seq_one_letter_code
_entity_poly.pdbx_strand_id
1 'polypeptide(L)'
;MSKVIQWSDSLDIGIPEIDSQHQGLVDTINTLWEAIIHKADAGRVTQILDELQRYVVSHFTAEEALMRVQGYPRFEEHRAEHQVFRQRIQAARQCAESGDLPQLELLRYLTDWLVRHIQGGDRDYADYFESRRRPRSMVSRFVSALTGSRA
;
A
#
# COMPACT_ATOMS: atom_id res chain seq x y z
N MET A 1 13.02 -19.84 7.78
CA MET A 1 11.82 -19.41 7.03
C MET A 1 12.24 -18.26 6.13
N SER A 2 11.87 -18.31 4.85
CA SER A 2 12.28 -17.32 3.84
C SER A 2 11.10 -16.41 3.57
N LYS A 3 11.19 -15.13 3.94
CA LYS A 3 10.15 -14.13 3.62
C LYS A 3 10.27 -13.74 2.14
N VAL A 4 9.14 -13.61 1.44
CA VAL A 4 9.12 -13.13 0.05
C VAL A 4 9.30 -11.62 -0.03
N ILE A 5 8.79 -10.89 0.96
CA ILE A 5 9.06 -9.46 1.15
C ILE A 5 9.83 -9.29 2.46
N GLN A 6 11.01 -8.71 2.38
CA GLN A 6 11.77 -8.28 3.56
C GLN A 6 11.51 -6.79 3.80
N TRP A 7 11.06 -6.46 5.01
CA TRP A 7 10.92 -5.05 5.39
C TRP A 7 12.28 -4.36 5.39
N SER A 8 12.31 -3.12 4.94
CA SER A 8 13.48 -2.25 5.00
C SER A 8 13.01 -0.80 5.04
N ASP A 9 13.90 0.10 5.47
CA ASP A 9 13.64 1.55 5.53
C ASP A 9 13.17 2.15 4.20
N SER A 10 13.41 1.46 3.07
CA SER A 10 12.91 1.87 1.76
C SER A 10 11.39 1.76 1.60
N LEU A 11 10.72 1.05 2.50
CA LEU A 11 9.26 0.92 2.58
C LEU A 11 8.64 1.85 3.63
N ASP A 12 9.45 2.56 4.42
CA ASP A 12 8.93 3.61 5.28
C ASP A 12 8.62 4.87 4.42
N ILE A 13 7.43 5.43 4.61
CA ILE A 13 7.00 6.70 4.02
C ILE A 13 7.06 7.85 5.04
N GLY A 14 7.40 7.56 6.30
CA GLY A 14 7.59 8.56 7.36
C GLY A 14 6.29 8.98 8.04
N ILE A 15 5.24 8.15 7.96
CA ILE A 15 3.98 8.32 8.67
C ILE A 15 3.82 7.09 9.55
N PRO A 16 4.19 7.14 10.85
CA PRO A 16 4.36 5.95 11.69
C PRO A 16 3.14 5.01 11.73
N GLU A 17 1.93 5.57 11.75
CA GLU A 17 0.70 4.78 11.75
C GLU A 17 0.45 4.05 10.43
N ILE A 18 0.92 4.60 9.31
CA ILE A 18 0.83 3.95 7.99
C ILE A 18 1.97 2.95 7.82
N ASP A 19 3.20 3.31 8.21
CA ASP A 19 4.36 2.40 8.14
C ASP A 19 4.07 1.10 8.95
N SER A 20 3.43 1.23 10.12
CA SER A 20 2.99 0.08 10.92
C SER A 20 1.91 -0.75 10.21
N GLN A 21 1.01 -0.12 9.45
CA GLN A 21 0.01 -0.84 8.66
C GLN A 21 0.65 -1.59 7.49
N HIS A 22 1.59 -0.96 6.78
CA HIS A 22 2.34 -1.60 5.71
C HIS A 22 3.13 -2.82 6.19
N GLN A 23 3.76 -2.75 7.38
CA GLN A 23 4.43 -3.91 7.98
C GLN A 23 3.46 -5.08 8.20
N GLY A 24 2.25 -4.80 8.70
CA GLY A 24 1.22 -5.83 8.84
C GLY A 24 0.78 -6.44 7.50
N LEU A 25 0.60 -5.61 6.46
CA LEU A 25 0.31 -6.11 5.10
C LEU A 25 1.42 -7.02 4.57
N VAL A 26 2.68 -6.63 4.77
CA VAL A 26 3.86 -7.41 4.39
C VAL A 26 3.87 -8.76 5.11
N ASP A 27 3.58 -8.78 6.41
CA ASP A 27 3.53 -10.02 7.19
C ASP A 27 2.37 -10.93 6.78
N THR A 28 1.18 -10.38 6.48
CA THR A 28 0.05 -11.17 5.96
C THR A 28 0.36 -11.75 4.58
N ILE A 29 1.00 -11.00 3.68
CA ILE A 29 1.42 -11.49 2.36
C ILE A 29 2.51 -12.57 2.48
N ASN A 30 3.48 -12.39 3.38
CA ASN A 30 4.48 -13.42 3.66
C ASN A 30 3.82 -14.70 4.20
N THR A 31 2.81 -14.59 5.05
CA THR A 31 2.04 -15.73 5.57
C THR A 31 1.29 -16.45 4.46
N LEU A 32 0.68 -15.71 3.53
CA LEU A 32 0.03 -16.28 2.34
C LEU A 32 1.04 -17.00 1.43
N TRP A 33 2.21 -16.40 1.23
CA TRP A 33 3.28 -16.99 0.43
C TRP A 33 3.76 -18.32 1.02
N GLU A 34 4.00 -18.38 2.33
CA GLU A 34 4.40 -19.62 3.00
C GLU A 34 3.32 -20.70 2.89
N ALA A 35 2.05 -20.34 3.09
CA ALA A 35 0.94 -21.29 2.97
C ALA A 35 0.86 -21.91 1.56
N ILE A 36 1.04 -21.12 0.51
CA ILE A 36 0.99 -21.61 -0.87
C ILE A 36 2.24 -22.45 -1.21
N ILE A 37 3.45 -21.99 -0.85
CA ILE A 37 4.71 -22.72 -1.10
C ILE A 37 4.71 -24.08 -0.40
N HIS A 38 4.17 -24.15 0.82
CA HIS A 38 4.07 -25.38 1.60
C HIS A 38 2.80 -26.19 1.30
N LYS A 39 2.03 -25.82 0.26
CA LYS A 39 0.84 -26.54 -0.19
C LYS A 39 -0.19 -26.76 0.92
N ALA A 40 -0.44 -25.73 1.72
CA ALA A 40 -1.54 -25.72 2.67
C ALA A 40 -2.88 -25.99 1.97
N ASP A 41 -3.86 -26.50 2.71
CA ASP A 41 -5.19 -26.76 2.16
C ASP A 41 -5.94 -25.45 1.82
N ALA A 42 -6.95 -25.57 0.96
CA ALA A 42 -7.74 -24.44 0.49
C ALA A 42 -8.44 -23.68 1.64
N GLY A 43 -8.81 -24.37 2.73
CA GLY A 43 -9.40 -23.74 3.90
C GLY A 43 -8.43 -22.80 4.60
N ARG A 44 -7.18 -23.24 4.81
CA ARG A 44 -6.12 -22.38 5.37
C ARG A 44 -5.83 -21.19 4.48
N VAL A 45 -5.73 -21.38 3.17
CA VAL A 45 -5.49 -20.28 2.22
C VAL A 45 -6.64 -19.27 2.22
N THR A 46 -7.89 -19.74 2.25
CA THR A 46 -9.08 -18.89 2.32
C THR A 46 -9.07 -18.03 3.58
N GLN A 47 -8.72 -18.59 4.74
CA GLN A 47 -8.60 -17.83 5.99
C GLN A 47 -7.57 -16.70 5.92
N ILE A 48 -6.42 -16.94 5.29
CA ILE A 48 -5.38 -15.92 5.13
C ILE A 48 -5.84 -14.83 4.16
N LEU A 49 -6.55 -15.20 3.08
CA LEU A 49 -7.14 -14.23 2.15
C LEU A 49 -8.23 -13.38 2.81
N ASP A 50 -9.04 -13.95 3.71
CA ASP A 50 -10.02 -13.21 4.54
C ASP A 50 -9.34 -12.20 5.47
N GLU A 51 -8.21 -12.58 6.07
CA GLU A 51 -7.39 -11.69 6.89
C GLU A 51 -6.81 -10.56 6.04
N LEU A 52 -6.18 -10.89 4.91
CA LEU A 52 -5.62 -9.91 3.98
C LEU A 52 -6.67 -8.93 3.48
N GLN A 53 -7.85 -9.42 3.09
CA GLN A 53 -8.94 -8.58 2.61
C GLN A 53 -9.41 -7.59 3.68
N ARG A 54 -9.60 -8.04 4.94
CA ARG A 54 -9.97 -7.15 6.04
C ARG A 54 -8.90 -6.10 6.32
N TYR A 55 -7.64 -6.52 6.31
CA TYR A 55 -6.51 -5.62 6.57
C TYR A 55 -6.39 -4.54 5.50
N VAL A 56 -6.46 -4.93 4.23
CA VAL A 56 -6.41 -4.02 3.08
C VAL A 56 -7.56 -3.02 3.09
N VAL A 57 -8.78 -3.45 3.44
CA VAL A 57 -9.92 -2.52 3.58
C VAL A 57 -9.66 -1.48 4.66
N SER A 58 -9.20 -1.91 5.84
CA SER A 58 -8.89 -0.98 6.94
C SER A 58 -7.79 0.00 6.57
N HIS A 59 -6.70 -0.51 5.99
CA HIS A 59 -5.54 0.27 5.60
C HIS A 59 -5.87 1.33 4.54
N PHE A 60 -6.44 0.91 3.41
CA PHE A 60 -6.82 1.83 2.35
C PHE A 60 -7.87 2.84 2.80
N THR A 61 -8.77 2.48 3.72
CA THR A 61 -9.71 3.44 4.30
C THR A 61 -9.00 4.54 5.09
N ALA A 62 -7.96 4.20 5.85
CA ALA A 62 -7.18 5.16 6.61
C ALA A 62 -6.42 6.13 5.68
N GLU A 63 -5.74 5.61 4.66
CA GLU A 63 -5.03 6.42 3.66
C GLU A 63 -5.99 7.30 2.86
N GLU A 64 -7.09 6.72 2.36
CA GLU A 64 -8.10 7.46 1.60
C GLU A 64 -8.69 8.60 2.45
N ALA A 65 -8.95 8.37 3.74
CA ALA A 65 -9.40 9.41 4.65
C ALA A 65 -8.33 10.50 4.86
N LEU A 66 -7.07 10.10 5.07
CA LEU A 66 -5.95 11.02 5.26
C LEU A 66 -5.73 11.91 4.03
N MET A 67 -5.69 11.31 2.83
CA MET A 67 -5.58 12.02 1.55
C MET A 67 -6.71 13.00 1.33
N ARG A 68 -7.96 12.64 1.66
CA ARG A 68 -9.11 13.56 1.54
C ARG A 68 -9.01 14.74 2.49
N VAL A 69 -8.67 14.50 3.76
CA VAL A 69 -8.55 15.56 4.77
C VAL A 69 -7.42 16.54 4.41
N GLN A 70 -6.31 16.02 3.86
CA GLN A 70 -5.17 16.84 3.45
C GLN A 70 -5.31 17.43 2.03
N GLY A 71 -6.38 17.11 1.30
CA GLY A 71 -6.61 17.58 -0.07
C GLY A 71 -5.49 17.16 -1.03
N TYR A 72 -5.14 15.87 -1.04
CA TYR A 72 -4.16 15.32 -1.98
C TYR A 72 -4.73 15.34 -3.42
N PRO A 73 -4.05 15.98 -4.39
CA PRO A 73 -4.61 16.20 -5.72
C PRO A 73 -4.81 14.93 -6.56
N ARG A 74 -4.04 13.86 -6.31
CA ARG A 74 -4.13 12.58 -7.04
C ARG A 74 -4.96 11.51 -6.30
N PHE A 75 -5.83 11.94 -5.39
CA PHE A 75 -6.65 11.04 -4.57
C PHE A 75 -7.44 10.01 -5.38
N GLU A 76 -8.15 10.43 -6.44
CA GLU A 76 -8.99 9.50 -7.21
C GLU A 76 -8.18 8.47 -8.00
N GLU A 77 -6.98 8.83 -8.48
CA GLU A 77 -6.06 7.90 -9.15
C GLU A 77 -5.57 6.84 -8.17
N HIS A 78 -5.07 7.27 -7.01
CA HIS A 78 -4.57 6.39 -5.96
C HIS A 78 -5.69 5.44 -5.44
N ARG A 79 -6.90 5.98 -5.24
CA ARG A 79 -8.08 5.18 -4.86
C ARG A 79 -8.46 4.15 -5.92
N ALA A 80 -8.27 4.43 -7.21
CA ALA A 80 -8.52 3.46 -8.27
C ALA A 80 -7.54 2.28 -8.19
N GLU A 81 -6.27 2.54 -7.87
CA GLU A 81 -5.28 1.47 -7.63
C GLU A 81 -5.71 0.56 -6.47
N HIS A 82 -6.19 1.15 -5.37
CA HIS A 82 -6.74 0.41 -4.23
C HIS A 82 -7.91 -0.49 -4.62
N GLN A 83 -8.81 -0.01 -5.49
CA GLN A 83 -9.95 -0.79 -5.96
C GLN A 83 -9.50 -2.01 -6.76
N VAL A 84 -8.53 -1.85 -7.66
CA VAL A 84 -7.97 -2.96 -8.45
C VAL A 84 -7.32 -4.00 -7.54
N PHE A 85 -6.54 -3.56 -6.54
CA PHE A 85 -5.88 -4.48 -5.60
C PHE A 85 -6.90 -5.28 -4.78
N ARG A 86 -7.94 -4.62 -4.25
CA ARG A 86 -9.05 -5.28 -3.53
C ARG A 86 -9.76 -6.34 -4.40
N GLN A 87 -10.03 -6.01 -5.66
CA GLN A 87 -10.68 -6.95 -6.60
C GLN A 87 -9.82 -8.18 -6.88
N ARG A 88 -8.50 -8.03 -6.95
CA ARG A 88 -7.57 -9.16 -7.15
C ARG A 88 -7.57 -10.12 -5.96
N ILE A 89 -7.60 -9.59 -4.73
CA ILE A 89 -7.72 -10.42 -3.52
C ILE A 89 -9.07 -11.13 -3.48
N GLN A 90 -10.16 -10.42 -3.81
CA GLN A 90 -11.49 -11.01 -3.84
C GLN A 90 -11.61 -12.15 -4.85
N ALA A 91 -11.07 -11.98 -6.07
CA ALA A 91 -11.06 -13.03 -7.08
C ALA A 91 -10.26 -14.25 -6.61
N ALA A 92 -9.10 -14.04 -5.99
CA ALA A 92 -8.30 -15.12 -5.42
C ALA A 92 -9.04 -15.91 -4.33
N ARG A 93 -9.75 -15.20 -3.46
CA ARG A 93 -10.57 -15.78 -2.41
C ARG A 93 -11.68 -16.67 -2.99
N GLN A 94 -12.38 -16.20 -4.01
CA GLN A 94 -13.43 -16.96 -4.69
C GLN A 94 -12.89 -18.25 -5.34
N CYS A 95 -11.70 -18.21 -5.95
CA CYS A 95 -11.05 -19.41 -6.48
C CYS A 95 -10.68 -20.40 -5.37
N ALA A 96 -10.14 -19.90 -4.24
CA ALA A 96 -9.79 -20.75 -3.11
C ALA A 96 -11.03 -21.45 -2.51
N GLU A 97 -12.17 -20.75 -2.45
CA GLU A 97 -13.45 -21.34 -2.02
C GLU A 97 -13.98 -22.44 -2.95
N SER A 98 -13.71 -22.36 -4.26
CA SER A 98 -14.06 -23.42 -5.21
C SER A 98 -13.09 -24.61 -5.18
N GLY A 99 -12.08 -24.58 -4.30
CA GLY A 99 -11.07 -25.63 -4.16
C GLY A 99 -9.84 -25.45 -5.04
N ASP A 100 -9.78 -24.38 -5.84
CA ASP A 100 -8.64 -24.06 -6.69
C ASP A 100 -7.64 -23.19 -5.91
N LEU A 101 -6.43 -23.70 -5.70
CA LEU A 101 -5.40 -22.93 -5.02
C LEU A 101 -4.97 -21.73 -5.88
N PRO A 102 -4.80 -20.53 -5.26
CA PRO A 102 -4.28 -19.38 -5.97
C PRO A 102 -2.90 -19.66 -6.57
N GLN A 103 -2.72 -19.23 -7.81
CA GLN A 103 -1.50 -19.52 -8.57
C GLN A 103 -0.34 -18.64 -8.11
N LEU A 104 0.89 -19.07 -8.42
CA LEU A 104 2.12 -18.30 -8.17
C LEU A 104 2.05 -16.87 -8.76
N GLU A 105 1.28 -16.68 -9.83
CA GLU A 105 1.03 -15.37 -10.44
C GLU A 105 0.34 -14.38 -9.50
N LEU A 106 -0.60 -14.83 -8.66
CA LEU A 106 -1.23 -13.96 -7.66
C LEU A 106 -0.18 -13.47 -6.66
N LEU A 107 0.65 -14.38 -6.14
CA LEU A 107 1.68 -14.03 -5.17
C LEU A 107 2.62 -12.97 -5.74
N ARG A 108 3.11 -13.19 -6.96
CA ARG A 108 3.96 -12.20 -7.67
C ARG A 108 3.25 -10.86 -7.84
N TYR A 109 1.97 -10.89 -8.22
CA TYR A 109 1.20 -9.66 -8.34
C TYR A 109 1.10 -8.92 -6.99
N LEU A 110 0.71 -9.61 -5.91
CA LEU A 110 0.53 -9.00 -4.60
C LEU A 110 1.84 -8.41 -4.08
N THR A 111 2.95 -9.14 -4.21
CA THR A 111 4.27 -8.70 -3.74
C THR A 111 4.77 -7.50 -4.54
N ASP A 112 4.73 -7.60 -5.87
CA ASP A 112 5.26 -6.56 -6.75
C ASP A 112 4.40 -5.30 -6.68
N TRP A 113 3.09 -5.45 -6.57
CA TRP A 113 2.17 -4.32 -6.45
C TRP A 113 2.39 -3.59 -5.13
N LEU A 114 2.41 -4.30 -3.98
CA LEU A 114 2.54 -3.64 -2.68
C LEU A 114 3.84 -2.84 -2.58
N VAL A 115 4.97 -3.44 -2.96
CA VAL A 115 6.28 -2.75 -2.91
C VAL A 115 6.28 -1.50 -3.79
N ARG A 116 5.78 -1.60 -5.03
CA ARG A 116 5.74 -0.46 -5.96
C ARG A 116 4.76 0.63 -5.51
N HIS A 117 3.63 0.24 -4.94
CA HIS A 117 2.62 1.16 -4.45
C HIS A 117 3.15 1.95 -3.24
N ILE A 118 3.75 1.28 -2.25
CA ILE A 118 4.39 1.94 -1.10
C ILE A 118 5.49 2.90 -1.57
N GLN A 119 6.39 2.43 -2.43
CA GLN A 119 7.56 3.21 -2.83
C GLN A 119 7.22 4.40 -3.75
N GLY A 120 6.08 4.34 -4.43
CA GLY A 120 5.63 5.35 -5.38
C GLY A 120 4.37 6.07 -4.88
N GLY A 121 3.21 5.44 -5.00
CA GLY A 121 1.91 6.02 -4.67
C GLY A 121 1.82 6.56 -3.23
N ASP A 122 2.31 5.80 -2.25
CA ASP A 122 2.19 6.18 -0.84
C ASP A 122 3.20 7.25 -0.46
N ARG A 123 4.44 7.08 -0.95
CA ARG A 123 5.51 8.07 -0.80
C ARG A 123 5.11 9.42 -1.45
N ASP A 124 4.46 9.40 -2.60
CA ASP A 124 4.01 10.63 -3.29
C ASP A 124 3.07 11.47 -2.41
N TYR A 125 2.10 10.85 -1.72
CA TYR A 125 1.21 11.61 -0.84
C TYR A 125 1.92 12.02 0.45
N ALA A 126 2.84 11.20 0.97
CA ALA A 126 3.59 11.53 2.18
C ALA A 126 4.48 12.77 1.95
N ASP A 127 5.19 12.81 0.81
CA ASP A 127 5.99 13.96 0.38
C ASP A 127 5.13 15.21 0.20
N TYR A 128 3.92 15.05 -0.37
CA TYR A 128 2.96 16.15 -0.47
C TYR A 128 2.58 16.70 0.91
N PHE A 129 2.28 15.84 1.90
CA PHE A 129 1.93 16.29 3.25
C PHE A 129 3.10 16.98 3.96
N GLU A 130 4.31 16.44 3.84
CA GLU A 130 5.51 17.02 4.41
C GLU A 130 5.82 18.39 3.80
N SER A 131 5.67 18.54 2.48
CA SER A 131 5.87 19.82 1.78
C SER A 131 4.93 20.93 2.27
N ARG A 132 3.72 20.56 2.72
CA ARG A 132 2.72 21.50 3.28
C ARG A 132 2.97 21.83 4.75
N ARG A 133 3.61 20.94 5.50
CA ARG A 133 4.00 21.16 6.91
C ARG A 133 5.20 22.09 7.03
N ARG A 134 6.13 22.04 6.08
CA ARG A 134 7.30 22.92 6.09
C ARG A 134 6.88 24.37 5.82
N PRO A 135 7.14 25.32 6.74
CA PRO A 135 6.92 26.73 6.43
C PRO A 135 7.77 27.10 5.20
N ARG A 136 7.16 27.75 4.20
CA ARG A 136 7.90 28.29 3.04
C ARG A 136 9.09 29.08 3.58
N SER A 137 10.30 28.54 3.37
CA SER A 137 11.55 29.15 3.80
C SER A 137 11.55 30.64 3.43
N MET A 138 11.99 31.51 4.35
CA MET A 138 12.15 32.94 4.07
C MET A 138 12.98 33.14 2.79
N VAL A 139 13.98 32.29 2.55
CA VAL A 139 14.80 32.30 1.33
C VAL A 139 13.96 32.03 0.07
N SER A 140 13.03 31.06 0.10
CA SER A 140 12.13 30.79 -1.03
C SER A 140 11.18 31.97 -1.31
N ARG A 141 10.71 32.65 -0.26
CA ARG A 141 9.89 33.87 -0.37
C ARG A 141 10.70 35.04 -0.95
N PHE A 142 11.96 35.19 -0.51
CA PHE A 142 12.86 36.23 -1.00
C PHE A 142 13.30 35.99 -2.45
N VAL A 143 13.62 34.76 -2.83
CA VAL A 143 14.01 34.43 -4.21
C VAL A 143 12.84 34.66 -5.18
N SER A 144 11.61 34.27 -4.82
CA SER A 144 10.43 34.54 -5.67
C SER A 144 10.13 36.05 -5.79
N ALA A 145 10.41 36.83 -4.75
CA ALA A 145 10.26 38.28 -4.77
C ALA A 145 11.33 38.97 -5.65
N LEU A 146 12.55 38.42 -5.73
CA LEU A 146 13.66 38.97 -6.51
C LEU A 146 13.61 38.59 -7.99
N THR A 147 13.09 37.42 -8.33
CA THR A 147 13.04 36.94 -9.73
C THR A 147 11.78 37.37 -10.48
N GLY A 148 10.83 38.06 -9.82
CA GLY A 148 9.63 38.62 -10.47
C GLY A 148 8.65 37.58 -11.03
N SER A 149 8.87 36.29 -10.79
CA SER A 149 8.00 35.23 -11.28
C SER A 149 6.79 35.09 -10.35
N ARG A 150 5.66 35.68 -10.74
CA ARG A 150 4.37 35.47 -10.07
C ARG A 150 3.90 34.05 -10.36
N ALA A 151 3.63 33.28 -9.30
CA ALA A 151 2.68 32.16 -9.36
C ALA A 151 1.27 32.71 -9.20
#